data_AF-A0A832HD21-F1
#
_entry.id   AF-A0A832HD21-F1
#
_cell.length_a   1.000
_cell.length_b   1.000
_cell.length_c   1.000
_cell.angle_alpha   90.00
_cell.angle_beta   90.00
_cell.angle_gamma   90.00
#
_symmetry.space_group_name_H-M   'P 1'
#
loop_
_entity.id
_entity.type
_entity.pdbx_description
1 polymer ?
#
loop_
_entity_poly.entity_id
_entity_poly.type
_entity_poly.pdbx_seq_one_letter_code
_entity_poly.pdbx_strand_id
1 'polypeptide(L)'
;MRDGWSKLVAIGAVGLLLLVVGGLWGCGTPRERYKVLSFFFDGVPDPDKPVAKATTQSVFAQQRVFGKAAVSVHAPFKQGLCDSCHKTATGAVMDFGEAYKRCETCHKETRKQYPRMHGPVALGECRLCHRAHESTEPHLLAADSIKLCTQCHDAQLLSPKPWQHTDGETPCISCHSGHGGTEANLLNERGKKPWPSTRPTTAPATQGQAVVERAERREVPG
;
A
#
# COMPACT_ATOMS: atom_id res chain seq x y z
N MET A 1 -21.82 -59.53 -29.82
CA MET A 1 -22.14 -58.68 -28.64
C MET A 1 -21.21 -57.47 -28.46
N ARG A 2 -20.05 -57.37 -29.14
CA ARG A 2 -19.09 -56.26 -28.98
C ARG A 2 -19.42 -55.01 -29.81
N ASP A 3 -20.27 -55.11 -30.83
CA ASP A 3 -20.45 -54.03 -31.82
C ASP A 3 -21.54 -53.01 -31.45
N GLY A 4 -22.42 -53.35 -30.51
CA GLY A 4 -23.48 -52.45 -30.02
C GLY A 4 -22.98 -51.40 -29.03
N TRP A 5 -21.98 -51.77 -28.21
CA TRP A 5 -21.47 -50.89 -27.16
C TRP A 5 -20.58 -49.77 -27.73
N SER A 6 -19.76 -50.08 -28.76
CA SER A 6 -18.94 -49.07 -29.45
C SER A 6 -19.80 -48.03 -30.18
N LYS A 7 -20.97 -48.41 -30.72
CA LYS A 7 -21.88 -47.45 -31.38
C LYS A 7 -22.55 -46.52 -30.38
N LEU A 8 -22.92 -47.00 -29.19
CA LEU A 8 -23.49 -46.18 -28.12
C LEU A 8 -22.46 -45.22 -27.51
N VAL A 9 -21.21 -45.66 -27.32
CA VAL A 9 -20.12 -44.80 -26.83
C VAL A 9 -19.75 -43.73 -27.87
N ALA A 10 -19.74 -44.06 -29.17
CA ALA A 10 -19.48 -43.10 -30.23
C ALA A 10 -20.58 -42.02 -30.34
N ILE A 11 -21.86 -42.39 -30.22
CA ILE A 11 -22.98 -41.44 -30.23
C ILE A 11 -22.93 -40.54 -28.98
N GLY A 12 -22.61 -41.09 -27.81
CA GLY A 12 -22.42 -40.32 -26.58
C GLY A 12 -21.25 -39.33 -26.65
N ALA A 13 -20.12 -39.75 -27.24
CA ALA A 13 -18.95 -38.89 -27.42
C ALA A 13 -19.21 -37.74 -28.41
N VAL A 14 -19.93 -37.98 -29.51
CA VAL A 14 -20.30 -36.93 -30.48
C VAL A 14 -21.33 -35.97 -29.88
N GLY A 15 -22.31 -36.46 -29.12
CA GLY A 15 -23.29 -35.60 -28.42
C GLY A 15 -22.64 -34.69 -27.37
N LEU A 16 -21.66 -35.21 -26.62
CA LEU A 16 -20.91 -34.42 -25.64
C LEU A 16 -19.97 -33.40 -26.33
N LEU A 17 -19.35 -33.76 -27.46
CA LEU A 17 -18.53 -32.83 -28.23
C LEU A 17 -19.35 -31.69 -28.83
N LEU A 18 -20.55 -31.96 -29.35
CA LEU A 18 -21.44 -30.94 -29.92
C LEU A 18 -21.96 -29.95 -28.86
N LEU A 19 -22.20 -30.40 -27.62
CA LEU A 19 -22.56 -29.53 -26.51
C LEU A 19 -21.38 -28.65 -26.03
N VAL A 20 -20.16 -29.20 -26.01
CA VAL A 20 -18.95 -28.45 -25.62
C VAL A 20 -18.55 -27.43 -26.69
N VAL A 21 -18.67 -27.77 -27.98
CA VAL A 21 -18.39 -26.84 -29.09
C VAL A 21 -19.49 -25.78 -29.20
N GLY A 22 -20.76 -26.14 -29.01
CA GLY A 22 -21.88 -25.19 -28.98
C GLY A 22 -21.83 -24.19 -27.82
N GLY A 23 -21.31 -24.60 -26.65
CA GLY A 23 -21.13 -23.72 -25.49
C GLY A 23 -19.94 -22.78 -25.58
N LEU A 24 -18.86 -23.19 -26.26
CA LEU A 24 -17.65 -22.38 -26.39
C LEU A 24 -17.67 -21.39 -27.57
N TRP A 25 -18.50 -21.65 -28.59
CA TRP A 25 -18.68 -20.78 -29.77
C TRP A 25 -20.02 -20.03 -29.77
N GLY A 26 -20.67 -19.91 -28.60
CA GLY A 26 -21.83 -19.04 -28.41
C GLY A 26 -21.47 -17.56 -28.55
N CYS A 27 -21.40 -17.07 -29.79
CA CYS A 27 -21.45 -15.65 -30.15
C CYS A 27 -22.86 -15.09 -29.89
N GLY A 28 -23.32 -15.14 -28.65
CA GLY A 28 -24.41 -14.27 -28.21
C GLY A 28 -23.93 -12.82 -28.29
N THR A 29 -24.74 -11.94 -28.87
CA THR A 29 -24.45 -10.51 -28.90
C THR A 29 -24.23 -9.98 -27.47
N PRO A 30 -23.51 -8.87 -27.28
CA PRO A 30 -23.32 -8.28 -25.95
C PRO A 30 -24.63 -8.10 -25.17
N ARG A 31 -25.73 -7.84 -25.87
CA ARG A 31 -27.09 -7.71 -25.31
C ARG A 31 -27.64 -9.02 -24.75
N GLU A 32 -27.45 -10.15 -25.44
CA GLU A 32 -27.90 -11.45 -24.94
C GLU A 32 -27.08 -11.93 -23.75
N ARG A 33 -25.77 -11.63 -23.75
CA ARG A 33 -24.90 -11.89 -22.59
C ARG A 33 -25.30 -11.05 -21.38
N TYR A 34 -25.62 -9.76 -21.59
CA TYR A 34 -26.13 -8.88 -20.54
C TYR A 34 -27.40 -9.43 -19.90
N LYS A 35 -28.39 -9.88 -20.69
CA LYS A 35 -29.66 -10.42 -20.16
C LYS A 35 -29.45 -11.66 -19.27
N VAL A 36 -28.57 -12.57 -19.68
CA VAL A 36 -28.27 -13.76 -18.88
C VAL A 36 -27.53 -13.37 -17.61
N LEU A 37 -26.53 -12.48 -17.71
CA LEU A 37 -25.74 -12.06 -16.56
C LEU A 37 -26.57 -11.26 -15.56
N SER A 38 -27.44 -10.36 -16.01
CA SER A 38 -28.28 -9.54 -15.12
C SER A 38 -29.38 -10.34 -14.42
N PHE A 39 -29.71 -11.54 -14.91
CA PHE A 39 -30.59 -12.46 -14.20
C PHE A 39 -29.92 -13.10 -12.98
N PHE A 40 -28.62 -13.45 -13.08
CA PHE A 40 -27.88 -14.12 -12.01
C PHE A 40 -27.11 -13.16 -11.10
N PHE A 41 -26.72 -12.00 -11.63
CA PHE A 41 -25.88 -11.04 -10.94
C PHE A 41 -26.59 -9.69 -10.94
N ASP A 42 -27.03 -9.27 -9.76
CA ASP A 42 -27.49 -7.91 -9.55
C ASP A 42 -26.30 -6.95 -9.70
N GLY A 43 -26.49 -5.85 -10.43
CA GLY A 43 -25.44 -4.85 -10.70
C GLY A 43 -24.59 -5.05 -11.96
N VAL A 44 -24.97 -5.92 -12.89
CA VAL A 44 -24.28 -6.05 -14.19
C VAL A 44 -24.43 -4.73 -14.98
N PRO A 45 -23.33 -4.08 -15.43
CA PRO A 45 -23.40 -2.84 -16.18
C PRO A 45 -24.10 -3.00 -17.53
N ASP A 46 -25.04 -2.09 -17.85
CA ASP A 46 -25.72 -2.07 -19.14
C ASP A 46 -24.75 -1.65 -20.26
N PRO A 47 -24.55 -2.49 -21.30
CA PRO A 47 -23.60 -2.22 -22.37
C PRO A 47 -23.97 -1.01 -23.25
N ASP A 48 -25.23 -0.61 -23.29
CA ASP A 48 -25.72 0.50 -24.11
C ASP A 48 -25.87 1.79 -23.31
N LYS A 49 -25.65 1.74 -21.98
CA LYS A 49 -25.69 2.94 -21.14
C LYS A 49 -24.43 3.77 -21.43
N PRO A 50 -24.55 5.05 -21.81
CA PRO A 50 -23.40 5.91 -22.02
C PRO A 50 -22.62 6.01 -20.71
N VAL A 51 -21.47 5.34 -20.66
CA VAL A 51 -20.51 5.52 -19.58
C VAL A 51 -20.01 6.94 -19.76
N ALA A 52 -20.36 7.83 -18.84
CA ALA A 52 -19.76 9.15 -18.79
C ALA A 52 -18.25 8.93 -18.84
N LYS A 53 -17.60 9.32 -19.94
CA LYS A 53 -16.14 9.32 -20.03
C LYS A 53 -15.70 10.10 -18.81
N ALA A 54 -15.13 9.41 -17.82
CA ALA A 54 -14.51 10.07 -16.69
C ALA A 54 -13.41 10.92 -17.30
N THR A 55 -13.72 12.19 -17.53
CA THR A 55 -12.77 13.16 -18.03
C THR A 55 -11.62 13.09 -17.04
N THR A 56 -10.45 12.67 -17.51
CA THR A 56 -9.26 12.49 -16.68
C THR A 56 -8.85 13.78 -15.95
N GLN A 57 -9.46 14.92 -16.29
CA GLN A 57 -9.31 16.19 -15.58
C GLN A 57 -10.18 16.33 -14.33
N SER A 58 -11.30 15.61 -14.19
CA SER A 58 -12.18 15.73 -13.01
C SER A 58 -11.81 14.79 -11.86
N VAL A 59 -11.10 13.68 -12.12
CA VAL A 59 -10.64 12.77 -11.05
C VAL A 59 -9.49 13.40 -10.27
N PHE A 60 -8.57 14.11 -10.93
CA PHE A 60 -7.50 14.85 -10.25
C PHE A 60 -8.00 16.08 -9.47
N ALA A 61 -9.11 16.71 -9.90
CA ALA A 61 -9.72 17.82 -9.18
C ALA A 61 -10.56 17.36 -7.98
N GLN A 62 -11.17 16.16 -8.06
CA GLN A 62 -12.04 15.61 -7.02
C GLN A 62 -11.31 14.75 -5.99
N GLN A 63 -10.01 14.50 -6.15
CA GLN A 63 -9.16 13.90 -5.11
C GLN A 63 -8.57 14.90 -4.11
N ARG A 64 -9.01 16.17 -4.15
CA ARG A 64 -8.87 17.11 -3.02
C ARG A 64 -9.94 16.94 -1.94
N VAL A 65 -10.66 15.82 -1.97
CA VAL A 65 -11.54 15.42 -0.87
C VAL A 65 -10.65 14.78 0.21
N PHE A 66 -10.55 15.49 1.35
CA PHE A 66 -9.87 15.14 2.62
C PHE A 66 -8.47 15.74 2.91
N GLY A 67 -8.34 17.07 2.76
CA GLY A 67 -8.14 17.94 3.93
C GLY A 67 -6.76 18.08 4.60
N LYS A 68 -5.73 17.30 4.27
CA LYS A 68 -4.36 17.59 4.74
C LYS A 68 -3.40 17.67 3.56
N ALA A 69 -2.67 18.78 3.47
CA ALA A 69 -1.59 18.93 2.51
C ALA A 69 -0.55 17.82 2.72
N ALA A 70 -0.01 17.29 1.63
CA ALA A 70 1.07 16.31 1.71
C ALA A 70 2.28 16.93 2.43
N VAL A 71 2.72 16.26 3.50
CA VAL A 71 3.90 16.65 4.29
C VAL A 71 5.17 16.11 3.63
N SER A 72 5.06 14.96 2.96
CA SER A 72 6.17 14.32 2.26
C SER A 72 5.75 13.91 0.86
N VAL A 73 6.55 14.28 -0.13
CA VAL A 73 6.33 13.93 -1.54
C VAL A 73 7.59 13.25 -2.06
N HIS A 74 7.43 12.07 -2.64
CA HIS A 74 8.54 11.28 -3.16
C HIS A 74 9.13 11.97 -4.40
N ALA A 75 10.46 12.10 -4.45
CA ALA A 75 11.12 12.89 -5.49
C ALA A 75 10.76 12.46 -6.93
N PRO A 76 10.74 11.16 -7.29
CA PRO A 76 10.32 10.73 -8.63
C PRO A 76 8.87 11.12 -8.96
N PHE A 77 7.98 11.09 -7.97
CA PHE A 77 6.59 11.49 -8.16
C PHE A 77 6.47 13.00 -8.37
N LYS A 78 7.16 13.80 -7.56
CA LYS A 78 7.22 15.27 -7.71
C LYS A 78 7.76 15.69 -9.09
N GLN A 79 8.66 14.89 -9.66
CA GLN A 79 9.28 15.13 -10.96
C GLN A 79 8.45 14.60 -12.14
N GLY A 80 7.32 13.94 -11.89
CA GLY A 80 6.48 13.36 -12.95
C GLY A 80 7.09 12.14 -13.65
N LEU A 81 8.04 11.44 -13.00
CA LEU A 81 8.72 10.27 -13.55
C LEU A 81 7.86 9.00 -13.39
N CYS A 82 6.65 9.03 -13.95
CA CYS A 82 5.65 7.97 -13.83
C CYS A 82 6.16 6.63 -14.38
N ASP A 83 6.82 6.68 -15.55
CA ASP A 83 7.26 5.49 -16.28
C ASP A 83 8.47 4.79 -15.64
N SER A 84 9.17 5.46 -14.72
CA SER A 84 10.26 4.86 -13.95
C SER A 84 9.77 3.77 -12.99
N CYS A 85 8.48 3.79 -12.63
CA CYS A 85 7.87 2.82 -11.71
C CYS A 85 6.69 2.08 -12.34
N HIS A 86 5.85 2.76 -13.13
CA HIS A 86 4.66 2.19 -13.76
C HIS A 86 4.92 1.87 -15.23
N LYS A 87 4.45 0.71 -15.71
CA LYS A 87 4.36 0.44 -17.16
C LYS A 87 2.97 0.82 -17.64
N THR A 88 2.86 1.91 -18.38
CA THR A 88 1.59 2.47 -18.88
C THR A 88 1.01 1.71 -20.09
N ALA A 89 1.76 0.78 -20.67
CA ALA A 89 1.44 0.10 -21.94
C ALA A 89 0.19 -0.79 -21.93
N THR A 90 -0.35 -1.19 -20.76
CA THR A 90 -1.52 -2.08 -20.67
C THR A 90 -2.72 -1.46 -19.94
N GLY A 91 -2.66 -0.18 -19.56
CA GLY A 91 -3.70 0.46 -18.74
C GLY A 91 -3.79 -0.08 -17.30
N ALA A 92 -3.02 -1.10 -16.96
CA ALA A 92 -2.92 -1.65 -15.61
C ALA A 92 -1.86 -0.88 -14.83
N VAL A 93 -2.30 0.13 -14.06
CA VAL A 93 -1.46 0.84 -13.06
C VAL A 93 -1.10 -0.07 -11.86
N MET A 94 -1.52 -1.34 -11.90
CA MET A 94 -1.73 -2.24 -10.75
C MET A 94 -1.07 -3.61 -10.97
N ASP A 95 0.03 -3.72 -11.72
CA ASP A 95 0.89 -4.90 -11.57
C ASP A 95 1.75 -4.71 -10.31
N PHE A 96 1.23 -5.19 -9.19
CA PHE A 96 1.89 -5.12 -7.90
C PHE A 96 2.96 -6.19 -7.70
N GLY A 97 3.16 -7.13 -8.65
CA GLY A 97 3.95 -8.35 -8.51
C GLY A 97 5.16 -8.23 -7.57
N GLU A 98 6.34 -7.96 -8.11
CA GLU A 98 7.50 -7.65 -7.28
C GLU A 98 7.62 -6.13 -7.11
N ALA A 99 6.61 -5.50 -6.50
CA ALA A 99 6.59 -4.04 -6.27
C ALA A 99 7.89 -3.53 -5.60
N TYR A 100 8.51 -4.36 -4.76
CA TYR A 100 9.80 -4.08 -4.13
C TYR A 100 10.93 -3.86 -5.15
N LYS A 101 10.92 -4.55 -6.30
CA LYS A 101 11.95 -4.37 -7.35
C LYS A 101 11.93 -2.97 -7.95
N ARG A 102 10.76 -2.31 -7.97
CA ARG A 102 10.66 -0.92 -8.40
C ARG A 102 11.35 0.00 -7.39
N CYS A 103 11.15 -0.23 -6.09
CA CYS A 103 11.84 0.52 -5.04
C CYS A 103 13.37 0.32 -5.13
N GLU A 104 13.82 -0.94 -5.29
CA GLU A 104 15.24 -1.29 -5.37
C GLU A 104 15.95 -0.84 -6.65
N THR A 105 15.22 -0.42 -7.67
CA THR A 105 15.85 0.17 -8.87
C THR A 105 16.73 1.37 -8.49
N CYS A 106 16.30 2.13 -7.47
CA CYS A 106 17.07 3.22 -6.87
C CYS A 106 17.57 2.90 -5.46
N HIS A 107 16.78 2.22 -4.62
CA HIS A 107 17.11 1.93 -3.21
C HIS A 107 17.78 0.56 -3.02
N LYS A 108 18.87 0.32 -3.76
CA LYS A 108 19.51 -1.00 -3.91
C LYS A 108 19.97 -1.63 -2.59
N GLU A 109 20.51 -0.81 -1.70
CA GLU A 109 21.14 -1.30 -0.47
C GLU A 109 20.19 -1.37 0.72
N THR A 110 18.97 -0.86 0.62
CA THR A 110 18.07 -0.71 1.78
C THR A 110 17.78 -2.03 2.49
N ARG A 111 17.73 -3.16 1.77
CA ARG A 111 17.49 -4.49 2.36
C ARG A 111 18.72 -5.18 2.93
N LYS A 112 19.90 -4.61 2.71
CA LYS A 112 21.20 -5.18 3.11
C LYS A 112 22.05 -4.20 3.91
N GLN A 113 21.50 -3.02 4.20
CA GLN A 113 22.20 -1.92 4.84
C GLN A 113 22.69 -2.27 6.24
N TYR A 114 22.01 -3.19 6.93
CA TYR A 114 22.29 -3.52 8.33
C TYR A 114 22.46 -5.03 8.53
N PRO A 115 23.29 -5.43 9.51
CA PRO A 115 23.45 -6.85 9.85
C PRO A 115 22.18 -7.46 10.46
N ARG A 116 21.35 -6.64 11.12
CA ARG A 116 20.00 -7.05 11.56
C ARG A 116 18.96 -6.25 10.81
N MET A 117 18.21 -6.93 9.97
CA MET A 117 17.15 -6.34 9.16
C MET A 117 15.79 -6.53 9.82
N HIS A 118 14.94 -5.52 9.74
CA HIS A 118 13.54 -5.66 10.15
C HIS A 118 12.80 -6.56 9.15
N GLY A 119 11.99 -7.50 9.64
CA GLY A 119 11.35 -8.55 8.84
C GLY A 119 10.66 -8.05 7.56
N PRO A 120 9.71 -7.09 7.66
CA PRO A 120 9.04 -6.54 6.49
C PRO A 120 10.01 -5.96 5.45
N VAL A 121 11.08 -5.28 5.89
CA VAL A 121 12.08 -4.73 4.98
C VAL A 121 12.91 -5.84 4.35
N ALA A 122 13.35 -6.83 5.13
CA ALA A 122 14.07 -7.99 4.61
C ALA A 122 13.27 -8.73 3.54
N LEU A 123 11.94 -8.75 3.63
CA LEU A 123 11.03 -9.35 2.65
C LEU A 123 10.69 -8.45 1.45
N GLY A 124 11.09 -7.17 1.47
CA GLY A 124 10.77 -6.21 0.41
C GLY A 124 9.39 -5.56 0.53
N GLU A 125 8.73 -5.70 1.67
CA GLU A 125 7.38 -5.18 1.92
C GLU A 125 7.36 -3.67 2.23
N CYS A 126 7.97 -2.86 1.36
CA CYS A 126 8.16 -1.43 1.57
C CYS A 126 6.81 -0.69 1.77
N ARG A 127 5.76 -1.14 1.08
CA ARG A 127 4.45 -0.49 1.03
C ARG A 127 3.58 -0.73 2.27
N LEU A 128 3.96 -1.64 3.15
CA LEU A 128 3.28 -1.80 4.44
C LEU A 128 3.44 -0.53 5.30
N CYS A 129 4.60 0.13 5.18
CA CYS A 129 4.89 1.33 5.94
C CYS A 129 4.93 2.59 5.09
N HIS A 130 5.22 2.52 3.78
CA HIS A 130 5.48 3.68 2.93
C HIS A 130 4.47 3.87 1.79
N ARG A 131 4.15 5.12 1.45
CA ARG A 131 3.40 5.51 0.26
C ARG A 131 4.37 5.93 -0.86
N ALA A 132 4.23 5.35 -2.04
CA ALA A 132 5.19 5.55 -3.14
C ALA A 132 5.15 6.94 -3.81
N HIS A 133 4.08 7.70 -3.61
CA HIS A 133 3.87 9.01 -4.23
C HIS A 133 4.03 10.14 -3.22
N GLU A 134 3.08 10.22 -2.29
CA GLU A 134 3.04 11.26 -1.28
C GLU A 134 2.34 10.75 -0.01
N SER A 135 2.62 11.42 1.10
CA SER A 135 1.98 11.17 2.38
C SER A 135 1.78 12.47 3.17
N THR A 136 0.79 12.46 4.04
CA THR A 136 0.58 13.45 5.10
C THR A 136 1.53 13.24 6.27
N GLU A 137 2.33 12.17 6.27
CA GLU A 137 3.33 11.88 7.29
C GLU A 137 4.77 12.10 6.76
N PRO A 138 5.75 12.34 7.65
CA PRO A 138 7.16 12.43 7.27
C PRO A 138 7.65 11.14 6.62
N HIS A 139 8.71 11.25 5.81
CA HIS A 139 9.38 10.11 5.19
C HIS A 139 8.44 9.17 4.41
N LEU A 140 7.33 9.69 3.88
CA LEU A 140 6.33 8.94 3.14
C LEU A 140 5.61 7.85 3.94
N LEU A 141 5.63 7.89 5.28
CA LEU A 141 4.94 6.89 6.09
C LEU A 141 3.44 6.85 5.80
N ALA A 142 2.82 5.68 5.78
CA ALA A 142 1.39 5.54 5.48
C ALA A 142 0.48 5.99 6.64
N ALA A 143 1.02 6.02 7.86
CA ALA A 143 0.42 6.55 9.08
C ALA A 143 1.54 6.93 10.07
N ASP A 144 1.18 7.51 11.22
CA ASP A 144 2.15 7.78 12.28
C ASP A 144 2.82 6.47 12.77
N SER A 145 4.00 6.58 13.37
CA SER A 145 4.79 5.39 13.70
C SER A 145 4.11 4.48 14.73
N ILE A 146 3.33 5.03 15.68
CA ILE A 146 2.67 4.22 16.70
C ILE A 146 1.62 3.35 16.01
N LYS A 147 0.77 3.95 15.17
CA LYS A 147 -0.24 3.24 14.39
C LYS A 147 0.34 2.25 13.37
N LEU A 148 1.50 2.52 12.79
CA LEU A 148 2.15 1.56 11.89
C LEU A 148 2.71 0.36 12.65
N CYS A 149 3.49 0.60 13.70
CA CYS A 149 4.17 -0.46 14.43
C CYS A 149 3.19 -1.39 15.15
N THR A 150 2.10 -0.84 15.70
CA THR A 150 1.09 -1.59 16.45
C THR A 150 0.13 -2.41 15.59
N GLN A 151 0.26 -2.38 14.26
CA GLN A 151 -0.42 -3.35 13.39
C GLN A 151 0.09 -4.77 13.58
N CYS A 152 1.34 -4.92 14.03
CA CYS A 152 1.98 -6.22 14.24
C CYS A 152 2.60 -6.36 15.64
N HIS A 153 3.12 -5.28 16.22
CA HIS A 153 3.74 -5.29 17.55
C HIS A 153 2.73 -4.87 18.61
N ASP A 154 2.27 -5.82 19.41
CA ASP A 154 1.33 -5.52 20.49
C ASP A 154 1.98 -4.61 21.55
N ALA A 155 1.41 -3.42 21.70
CA ALA A 155 1.87 -2.43 22.67
C ALA A 155 1.79 -2.94 24.12
N GLN A 156 0.87 -3.88 24.41
CA GLN A 156 0.72 -4.47 25.75
C GLN A 156 1.89 -5.40 26.12
N LEU A 157 2.62 -5.89 25.11
CA LEU A 157 3.80 -6.74 25.30
C LEU A 157 5.09 -5.93 25.45
N LEU A 158 5.03 -4.60 25.28
CA LEU A 158 6.20 -3.75 25.48
C LEU A 158 6.57 -3.67 26.96
N SER A 159 7.87 -3.73 27.23
CA SER A 159 8.39 -3.47 28.57
C SER A 159 7.96 -2.06 29.03
N PRO A 160 7.45 -1.88 30.27
CA PRO A 160 7.10 -0.56 30.79
C PRO A 160 8.31 0.36 30.97
N LYS A 161 9.53 -0.18 30.81
CA LYS A 161 10.78 0.57 30.78
C LYS A 161 11.40 0.52 29.37
N PRO A 162 11.89 1.65 28.84
CA PRO A 162 11.79 2.99 29.41
C PRO A 162 10.34 3.51 29.37
N TRP A 163 10.01 4.51 30.19
CA TRP A 163 8.62 4.96 30.40
C TRP A 163 7.92 5.42 29.10
N GLN A 164 8.68 5.78 28.05
CA GLN A 164 8.14 6.15 26.74
C GLN A 164 7.37 5.02 26.06
N HIS A 165 7.60 3.75 26.41
CA HIS A 165 6.75 2.67 25.90
C HIS A 165 5.30 2.75 26.40
N THR A 166 5.05 3.49 27.48
CA THR A 166 3.74 3.61 28.12
C THR A 166 3.13 5.00 28.00
N ASP A 167 3.81 5.94 27.35
CA ASP A 167 3.31 7.31 27.23
C ASP A 167 2.22 7.52 26.18
N GLY A 168 2.12 6.61 25.20
CA GLY A 168 1.17 6.69 24.10
C GLY A 168 1.42 7.86 23.14
N GLU A 169 2.54 8.57 23.29
CA GLU A 169 2.83 9.84 22.62
C GLU A 169 4.16 9.80 21.88
N THR A 170 5.16 9.09 22.40
CA THR A 170 6.50 9.04 21.82
C THR A 170 6.52 8.17 20.56
N PRO A 171 6.90 8.72 19.39
CA PRO A 171 7.01 7.94 18.17
C PRO A 171 8.04 6.82 18.31
N CYS A 172 7.70 5.59 17.90
CA CYS A 172 8.57 4.42 18.00
C CYS A 172 9.92 4.66 17.32
N ILE A 173 9.89 5.30 16.13
CA ILE A 173 11.07 5.59 15.33
C ILE A 173 12.00 6.65 15.93
N SER A 174 11.59 7.32 17.01
CA SER A 174 12.47 8.25 17.73
C SER A 174 13.65 7.54 18.39
N CYS A 175 13.45 6.28 18.80
CA CYS A 175 14.47 5.43 19.43
C CYS A 175 14.77 4.16 18.62
N HIS A 176 13.84 3.69 17.80
CA HIS A 176 14.01 2.49 16.97
C HIS A 176 14.24 2.84 15.50
N SER A 177 14.93 1.95 14.77
CA SER A 177 15.08 2.00 13.33
C SER A 177 14.10 1.02 12.68
N GLY A 178 13.16 1.54 11.88
CA GLY A 178 12.14 0.72 11.23
C GLY A 178 12.65 -0.17 10.08
N HIS A 179 13.90 0.04 9.61
CA HIS A 179 14.50 -0.73 8.53
C HIS A 179 15.45 -1.82 9.03
N GLY A 180 16.23 -1.53 10.06
CA GLY A 180 17.27 -2.41 10.56
C GLY A 180 18.33 -1.66 11.36
N GLY A 181 19.28 -2.37 11.95
CA GLY A 181 20.34 -1.77 12.74
C GLY A 181 21.41 -2.75 13.18
N THR A 182 22.38 -2.22 13.93
CA THR A 182 23.47 -3.00 14.54
C THR A 182 23.16 -3.46 15.95
N GLU A 183 22.08 -2.97 16.56
CA GLU A 183 21.70 -3.28 17.94
C GLU A 183 20.55 -4.28 18.03
N ALA A 184 20.38 -4.89 19.21
CA ALA A 184 19.15 -5.59 19.55
C ALA A 184 17.98 -4.60 19.55
N ASN A 185 16.77 -5.10 19.30
CA ASN A 185 15.54 -4.28 19.21
C ASN A 185 15.62 -3.12 18.21
N LEU A 186 16.59 -3.16 17.29
CA LEU A 186 16.83 -2.16 16.24
C LEU A 186 16.98 -0.74 16.79
N LEU A 187 17.65 -0.56 17.92
CA LEU A 187 17.85 0.77 18.52
C LEU A 187 18.74 1.66 17.65
N ASN A 188 18.31 2.91 17.45
CA ASN A 188 19.12 3.98 16.88
C ASN A 188 20.00 4.63 17.97
N GLU A 189 20.83 5.61 17.61
CA GLU A 189 21.73 6.29 18.54
C GLU A 189 21.03 6.96 19.74
N ARG A 190 19.78 7.40 19.58
CA ARG A 190 18.97 7.95 20.68
C ARG A 190 18.44 6.83 21.57
N GLY A 191 18.00 5.71 21.00
CA GLY A 191 17.49 4.56 21.73
C GLY A 191 18.54 3.86 22.59
N LYS A 192 19.83 3.93 22.21
CA LYS A 192 20.95 3.37 22.99
C LYS A 192 21.25 4.13 24.29
N LYS A 193 20.79 5.39 24.41
CA LYS A 193 21.08 6.20 25.60
C LYS A 193 20.35 5.63 26.82
N PRO A 194 20.93 5.71 28.03
CA PRO A 194 20.24 5.33 29.24
C PRO A 194 19.05 6.27 29.48
N TRP A 195 17.86 5.69 29.61
CA TRP A 195 16.63 6.41 29.90
C TRP A 195 16.18 6.14 31.34
N PRO A 196 15.65 7.15 32.06
CA PRO A 196 15.11 6.93 33.39
C PRO A 196 13.92 5.97 33.31
N SER A 197 13.70 5.21 34.39
CA SER A 197 12.59 4.25 34.43
C SER A 197 11.21 4.90 34.63
N THR A 198 11.19 6.15 35.09
CA THR A 198 9.97 6.92 35.34
C THR A 198 10.00 8.21 34.53
N ARG A 199 8.82 8.69 34.13
CA ARG A 199 8.68 9.99 33.45
C ARG A 199 9.18 11.08 34.40
N PRO A 200 10.13 11.94 33.99
CA PRO A 200 10.55 13.06 34.83
C PRO A 200 9.36 13.96 35.13
N THR A 201 9.13 14.29 36.39
CA THR A 201 8.03 15.16 36.85
C THR A 201 8.16 16.61 36.36
N THR A 202 9.33 16.98 35.83
CA THR A 202 9.66 18.34 35.36
C THR A 202 9.81 18.46 33.85
N ALA A 203 9.54 17.40 33.07
CA ALA A 203 9.64 17.49 31.61
C ALA A 203 8.49 18.37 31.05
N PRO A 204 8.78 19.49 30.38
CA PRO A 204 7.73 20.30 29.77
C PRO A 204 7.06 19.52 28.64
N ALA A 205 5.73 19.59 28.59
CA ALA A 205 4.86 18.85 27.66
C ALA A 205 5.00 19.25 26.16
N THR A 206 6.09 19.91 25.74
CA THR A 206 6.12 20.69 24.50
C THR A 206 7.30 20.39 23.57
N GLN A 207 7.78 19.15 23.51
CA GLN A 207 8.67 18.72 22.41
C GLN A 207 7.91 18.26 21.14
N GLY A 208 6.58 18.42 21.11
CA GLY A 208 5.74 18.19 19.92
C GLY A 208 5.23 19.44 19.21
N GLN A 209 5.39 20.64 19.78
CA GLN A 209 4.80 21.89 19.24
C GLN A 209 5.82 22.92 18.73
N ALA A 210 7.13 22.72 19.00
CA ALA A 210 8.14 23.72 18.67
C ALA A 210 8.51 23.84 17.17
N VAL A 211 7.94 23.02 16.28
CA VAL A 211 8.25 23.04 14.84
C VAL A 211 7.26 23.90 14.03
N VAL A 212 6.08 24.21 14.57
CA VAL A 212 5.06 25.00 13.85
C VAL A 212 5.19 26.52 14.09
N GLU A 213 5.75 26.96 15.21
CA GLU A 213 5.76 28.39 15.57
C GLU A 213 6.95 29.20 15.01
N ARG A 214 7.87 28.56 14.27
CA ARG A 214 8.97 29.26 13.58
C ARG A 214 8.64 29.66 12.14
N ALA A 215 7.51 29.20 11.59
CA ALA A 215 7.10 29.51 10.22
C ALA A 215 6.33 30.84 10.09
N GLU A 216 5.80 31.40 11.18
CA GLU A 216 4.91 32.58 11.14
C GLU A 216 5.60 33.91 11.50
N ARG A 217 6.91 33.91 11.80
CA ARG A 217 7.72 35.12 12.03
C ARG A 217 8.75 35.36 10.94
N ARG A 218 8.31 35.39 9.68
CA ARG A 218 9.01 36.12 8.62
C ARG A 218 8.05 37.15 8.04
N GLU A 219 8.05 38.31 8.69
CA GLU A 219 7.52 39.55 8.16
C GLU A 219 8.14 39.82 6.79
N VAL A 220 7.26 40.16 5.85
CA VAL A 220 7.59 40.74 4.55
C VAL A 220 7.99 42.20 4.78
N PRO A 221 9.23 42.64 4.46
CA PRO A 221 9.46 44.04 4.24
C PRO A 221 8.91 44.43 2.86
N GLY A 222 8.21 45.57 2.82
CA GLY A 222 7.67 46.16 1.60
C GLY A 222 8.70 46.74 0.66
#